data_AF-N6T8Y0-F1
#
_entry.id   AF-N6T8Y0-F1
#
_cell.length_a   1.000
_cell.length_b   1.000
_cell.length_c   1.000
_cell.angle_alpha   90.00
_cell.angle_beta   90.00
_cell.angle_gamma   90.00
#
_symmetry.space_group_name_H-M   'P 1'
#
loop_
_entity.id
_entity.type
_entity.pdbx_description
1 polymer ?
#
loop_
_entity_poly.entity_id
_entity_poly.type
_entity_poly.pdbx_seq_one_letter_code
_entity_poly.pdbx_strand_id
1 'polypeptide(L)'
;MAQVSDNGNVSSSTTNEIKGPTQTIVPQYLIDSFLSMANLSGRPHGNDMSVHCAYSMPAVTCRIGFGGQWPAVYVHLRPADVAKWLGCMYAPSLLCEKVAEVRLAAIVLVSEVLKRTNADLTLSAKLLTLLSKKYAHGTKWRMRQTFVLLCTEILKREALSPQDFASAETGMLSDLLELSWDPVVNIRLGVANCIVKHLITNDYFVSNHLDALSEVLRRYEADKERDVRMAVVDAV
;
A
#
# COMPACT_ATOMS: atom_id res chain seq x y z
N MET A 1 -3.42 77.58 18.58
CA MET A 1 -4.85 77.74 18.23
C MET A 1 -4.94 77.52 16.73
N ALA A 2 -5.59 76.52 16.15
CA ALA A 2 -6.70 75.68 16.61
C ALA A 2 -6.53 74.22 16.12
N GLN A 3 -7.24 73.31 16.80
CA GLN A 3 -7.36 71.88 16.53
C GLN A 3 -8.50 71.57 15.53
N VAL A 4 -8.61 70.26 15.23
CA VAL A 4 -9.77 69.42 14.81
C VAL A 4 -9.65 68.96 13.35
N SER A 5 -9.14 67.74 13.08
CA SER A 5 -9.81 66.40 13.00
C SER A 5 -10.79 66.32 11.81
N ASP A 6 -10.91 65.29 10.97
CA ASP A 6 -10.62 63.85 11.05
C ASP A 6 -10.65 63.20 9.63
N ASN A 7 -10.25 61.93 9.55
CA ASN A 7 -10.43 60.91 8.49
C ASN A 7 -9.51 61.01 7.25
N GLY A 8 -8.58 60.09 6.98
CA GLY A 8 -8.41 58.70 7.41
C GLY A 8 -8.39 57.79 6.18
N ASN A 9 -7.20 57.37 5.71
CA ASN A 9 -6.92 55.99 5.27
C ASN A 9 -5.44 55.85 4.83
N VAL A 10 -4.61 55.28 5.71
CA VAL A 10 -3.37 54.62 5.32
C VAL A 10 -3.57 53.16 5.68
N SER A 11 -3.63 52.28 4.68
CA SER A 11 -3.51 50.84 4.86
C SER A 11 -3.02 50.21 3.57
N SER A 12 -1.72 49.91 3.59
CA SER A 12 -1.12 48.63 3.18
C SER A 12 -1.68 47.96 1.93
N SER A 13 -0.84 47.98 0.91
CA SER A 13 -0.81 47.11 -0.26
C SER A 13 -1.14 45.66 0.10
N THR A 14 -2.38 45.23 -0.16
CA THR A 14 -2.72 43.81 -0.21
C THR A 14 -2.10 43.21 -1.45
N THR A 15 -1.07 42.39 -1.25
CA THR A 15 -0.60 41.40 -2.21
C THR A 15 -1.76 40.47 -2.54
N ASN A 16 -2.36 40.64 -3.72
CA ASN A 16 -3.29 39.68 -4.29
C ASN A 16 -2.54 38.37 -4.54
N GLU A 17 -2.61 37.45 -3.58
CA GLU A 17 -2.35 36.03 -3.82
C GLU A 17 -3.34 35.54 -4.87
N ILE A 18 -2.85 35.31 -6.08
CA ILE A 18 -3.59 34.58 -7.11
C ILE A 18 -3.68 33.13 -6.62
N LYS A 19 -4.76 32.80 -5.89
CA LYS A 19 -5.19 31.42 -5.71
C LYS A 19 -5.54 30.87 -7.09
N GLY A 20 -4.58 30.17 -7.69
CA GLY A 20 -4.82 29.40 -8.90
C GLY A 20 -5.96 28.40 -8.68
N PRO A 21 -6.72 28.06 -9.73
CA PRO A 21 -7.83 27.15 -9.61
C PRO A 21 -7.34 25.80 -9.07
N THR A 22 -7.96 25.33 -7.99
CA THR A 22 -7.84 23.95 -7.54
C THR A 22 -8.31 23.05 -8.68
N GLN A 23 -7.38 22.51 -9.47
CA GLN A 23 -7.69 21.49 -10.46
C GLN A 23 -8.02 20.20 -9.73
N THR A 24 -9.28 20.07 -9.36
CA THR A 24 -9.84 18.90 -8.71
C THR A 24 -10.57 18.11 -9.80
N ILE A 25 -10.21 16.82 -9.93
CA ILE A 25 -10.83 15.79 -10.80
C ILE A 25 -10.14 15.61 -12.16
N VAL A 26 -9.56 14.42 -12.35
CA VAL A 26 -9.11 13.91 -13.66
C VAL A 26 -10.31 13.30 -14.37
N PRO A 27 -10.71 13.79 -15.56
CA PRO A 27 -11.83 13.25 -16.32
C PRO A 27 -11.69 11.76 -16.70
N GLN A 28 -12.79 11.01 -16.64
CA GLN A 28 -12.82 9.57 -16.93
C GLN A 28 -12.28 9.22 -18.34
N TYR A 29 -12.54 10.06 -19.34
CA TYR A 29 -12.04 9.81 -20.70
C TYR A 29 -10.50 9.82 -20.78
N LEU A 30 -9.81 10.57 -19.91
CA LEU A 30 -8.35 10.55 -19.82
C LEU A 30 -7.86 9.26 -19.18
N ILE A 31 -8.58 8.73 -18.18
CA ILE A 31 -8.31 7.42 -17.59
C ILE A 31 -8.47 6.34 -18.65
N ASP A 32 -9.59 6.34 -19.39
CA ASP A 32 -9.88 5.34 -20.42
C ASP A 32 -8.88 5.41 -21.58
N SER A 33 -8.54 6.63 -22.03
CA SER A 33 -7.50 6.87 -23.04
C SER A 33 -6.12 6.43 -22.56
N PHE A 34 -5.86 6.47 -21.26
CA PHE A 34 -4.60 6.01 -20.70
C PHE A 34 -4.55 4.49 -20.57
N LEU A 35 -5.64 3.88 -20.12
CA LEU A 35 -5.79 2.43 -20.08
C LEU A 35 -5.72 1.81 -21.48
N SER A 36 -6.13 2.53 -22.53
CA SER A 36 -5.94 2.07 -23.90
C SER A 36 -4.47 2.08 -24.33
N MET A 37 -3.67 3.07 -23.90
CA MET A 37 -2.20 3.09 -24.10
C MET A 37 -1.49 1.97 -23.34
N ALA A 38 -2.01 1.57 -22.19
CA ALA A 38 -1.54 0.44 -21.38
C ALA A 38 -1.87 -0.95 -21.97
N ASN A 39 -2.88 -1.07 -22.84
CA ASN A 39 -3.34 -2.34 -23.40
C ASN A 39 -2.55 -2.79 -24.66
N LEU A 40 -1.33 -2.30 -24.88
CA LEU A 40 -0.51 -2.64 -26.03
C LEU A 40 0.27 -3.96 -25.85
N SER A 41 -0.37 -5.00 -25.29
CA SER A 41 0.18 -6.34 -25.27
C SER A 41 0.22 -6.91 -26.70
N GLY A 42 1.38 -6.79 -27.34
CA GLY A 42 1.64 -7.44 -28.65
C GLY A 42 2.30 -6.58 -29.72
N ARG A 43 2.62 -5.30 -29.47
CA ARG A 43 3.44 -4.53 -30.43
C ARG A 43 4.94 -4.72 -30.15
N PRO A 44 5.80 -4.83 -31.18
CA PRO A 44 7.24 -4.94 -30.99
C PRO A 44 7.73 -3.72 -30.21
N HIS A 45 8.72 -3.94 -29.34
CA HIS A 45 9.35 -2.97 -28.46
C HIS A 45 10.01 -1.83 -29.27
N GLY A 46 9.19 -0.95 -29.83
CA GLY A 46 9.60 0.33 -30.35
C GLY A 46 9.64 1.32 -29.19
N ASN A 47 10.64 2.20 -29.23
CA ASN A 47 10.98 3.32 -28.35
C ASN A 47 9.84 4.35 -28.12
N ASP A 48 8.60 3.91 -27.95
CA ASP A 48 7.43 4.76 -27.87
C ASP A 48 7.33 5.37 -26.47
N MET A 49 7.64 6.66 -26.38
CA MET A 49 7.54 7.43 -25.14
C MET A 49 6.14 7.31 -24.53
N SER A 50 5.10 7.11 -25.33
CA SER A 50 3.72 6.89 -24.90
C SER A 50 3.58 5.68 -23.99
N VAL A 51 4.30 4.60 -24.30
CA VAL A 51 4.32 3.35 -23.53
C VAL A 51 5.10 3.56 -22.22
N HIS A 52 6.28 4.20 -22.28
CA HIS A 52 7.05 4.52 -21.07
C HIS A 52 6.33 5.50 -20.13
N CYS A 53 5.60 6.48 -20.68
CA CYS A 53 4.72 7.37 -19.93
C CYS A 53 3.49 6.61 -19.39
N ALA A 54 2.98 5.60 -20.12
CA ALA A 54 1.93 4.71 -19.65
C ALA A 54 2.35 3.89 -18.40
N TYR A 55 3.62 3.51 -18.33
CA TYR A 55 4.22 2.86 -17.15
C TYR A 55 4.61 3.84 -16.03
N SER A 56 4.60 5.16 -16.30
CA SER A 56 4.97 6.19 -15.32
C SER A 56 3.79 6.75 -14.52
N MET A 57 2.53 6.51 -14.94
CA MET A 57 1.37 7.00 -14.19
C MET A 57 1.26 6.46 -12.76
N PRO A 58 1.64 5.22 -12.43
CA PRO A 58 1.65 4.84 -11.03
C PRO A 58 2.58 5.71 -10.19
N ALA A 59 3.72 6.17 -10.74
CA ALA A 59 4.61 7.13 -10.07
C ALA A 59 4.04 8.56 -10.06
N VAL A 60 3.33 8.98 -11.11
CA VAL A 60 2.69 10.30 -11.22
C VAL A 60 1.43 10.40 -10.36
N THR A 61 0.50 9.45 -10.46
CA THR A 61 -0.65 9.31 -9.55
C THR A 61 -0.16 9.14 -8.12
N CYS A 62 0.94 8.39 -7.91
CA CYS A 62 1.61 8.31 -6.61
C CYS A 62 2.04 9.66 -6.06
N ARG A 63 2.79 10.42 -6.85
CA ARG A 63 3.30 11.73 -6.47
C ARG A 63 2.19 12.79 -6.33
N ILE A 64 1.14 12.72 -7.15
CA ILE A 64 -0.03 13.61 -7.06
C ILE A 64 -0.85 13.30 -5.81
N GLY A 65 -1.01 12.04 -5.45
CA GLY A 65 -1.84 11.66 -4.31
C GLY A 65 -1.15 11.81 -2.94
N PHE A 66 0.18 11.91 -2.86
CA PHE A 66 0.88 12.26 -1.62
C PHE A 66 0.40 13.60 -1.01
N GLY A 67 -0.24 14.48 -1.80
CA GLY A 67 -0.87 15.73 -1.34
C GLY A 67 -2.31 15.59 -0.82
N GLY A 68 -2.84 14.38 -0.61
CA GLY A 68 -4.14 14.15 0.03
C GLY A 68 -5.35 14.03 -0.91
N GLN A 69 -5.17 13.99 -2.24
CA GLN A 69 -6.28 13.99 -3.22
C GLN A 69 -6.54 12.64 -3.90
N TRP A 70 -5.88 11.56 -3.45
CA TRP A 70 -6.18 10.18 -3.88
C TRP A 70 -7.67 9.81 -3.91
N PRO A 71 -8.53 10.24 -2.96
CA PRO A 71 -9.93 9.84 -2.97
C PRO A 71 -10.67 10.23 -4.26
N ALA A 72 -10.32 11.36 -4.89
CA ALA A 72 -11.08 11.93 -6.00
C ALA A 72 -10.87 11.23 -7.36
N VAL A 73 -9.65 10.79 -7.66
CA VAL A 73 -9.35 10.05 -8.91
C VAL A 73 -9.94 8.63 -8.87
N TYR A 74 -10.11 8.08 -7.67
CA TYR A 74 -10.46 6.67 -7.45
C TYR A 74 -11.96 6.40 -7.24
N VAL A 75 -12.76 7.43 -6.92
CA VAL A 75 -14.23 7.29 -6.81
C VAL A 75 -14.89 6.86 -8.13
N HIS A 76 -14.21 7.01 -9.26
CA HIS A 76 -14.76 6.74 -10.59
C HIS A 76 -14.31 5.39 -11.21
N LEU A 77 -13.40 4.65 -10.58
CA LEU A 77 -12.92 3.36 -11.10
C LEU A 77 -13.88 2.22 -10.71
N ARG A 78 -14.47 1.55 -11.71
CA ARG A 78 -15.37 0.41 -11.49
C ARG A 78 -14.59 -0.81 -10.97
N PRO A 79 -15.18 -1.67 -10.12
CA PRO A 79 -14.54 -2.89 -9.62
C PRO A 79 -13.97 -3.82 -10.71
N ALA A 80 -14.64 -3.91 -11.87
CA ALA A 80 -14.15 -4.67 -13.01
C ALA A 80 -12.88 -4.06 -13.66
N ASP A 81 -12.78 -2.73 -13.71
CA ASP A 81 -11.61 -2.03 -14.23
C ASP A 81 -10.43 -2.17 -13.26
N VAL A 82 -10.72 -2.19 -11.95
CA VAL A 82 -9.77 -2.46 -10.87
C VAL A 82 -9.19 -3.88 -10.96
N ALA A 83 -10.02 -4.89 -11.22
CA ALA A 83 -9.55 -6.27 -11.48
C ALA A 83 -8.63 -6.36 -12.70
N LYS A 84 -8.95 -5.64 -13.78
CA LYS A 84 -8.09 -5.55 -14.98
C LYS A 84 -6.78 -4.79 -14.70
N TRP A 85 -6.83 -3.78 -13.84
CA TRP A 85 -5.67 -2.99 -13.39
C TRP A 85 -4.71 -3.80 -12.51
N LEU A 86 -5.25 -4.60 -11.59
CA LEU A 86 -4.51 -5.47 -10.68
C LEU A 86 -4.01 -6.75 -11.35
N GLY A 87 -4.81 -7.33 -12.25
CA GLY A 87 -4.60 -8.69 -12.77
C GLY A 87 -3.50 -8.81 -13.82
N CYS A 88 -3.24 -7.80 -14.65
CA CYS A 88 -2.44 -8.00 -15.86
C CYS A 88 -1.13 -7.22 -16.00
N MET A 89 -0.87 -6.08 -15.32
CA MET A 89 0.29 -5.24 -15.72
C MET A 89 1.08 -4.53 -14.60
N TYR A 90 0.46 -4.04 -13.51
CA TYR A 90 1.09 -2.96 -12.72
C TYR A 90 1.47 -3.30 -11.29
N ALA A 91 0.58 -3.93 -10.52
CA ALA A 91 0.88 -4.25 -9.11
C ALA A 91 2.15 -5.13 -9.00
N PRO A 92 2.33 -6.18 -9.82
CA PRO A 92 3.51 -7.02 -9.63
C PRO A 92 4.83 -6.39 -10.08
N SER A 93 4.79 -5.41 -10.98
CA SER A 93 5.98 -4.69 -11.47
C SER A 93 6.41 -3.61 -10.47
N LEU A 94 5.45 -2.87 -9.94
CA LEU A 94 5.68 -1.82 -8.94
C LEU A 94 6.07 -2.38 -7.57
N LEU A 95 5.48 -3.50 -7.17
CA LEU A 95 5.88 -4.24 -5.98
C LEU A 95 7.29 -4.87 -6.14
N CYS A 96 7.83 -4.96 -7.35
CA CYS A 96 9.21 -5.39 -7.60
C CYS A 96 10.20 -4.22 -7.70
N GLU A 97 9.78 -2.98 -7.48
CA GLU A 97 10.62 -1.80 -7.72
C GLU A 97 11.87 -1.74 -6.84
N LYS A 98 12.95 -1.23 -7.43
CA LYS A 98 14.21 -1.07 -6.68
C LYS A 98 14.11 0.07 -5.67
N VAL A 99 13.35 1.11 -6.00
CA VAL A 99 13.11 2.27 -5.14
C VAL A 99 12.08 1.90 -4.07
N ALA A 100 12.47 2.03 -2.80
CA ALA A 100 11.62 1.62 -1.66
C ALA A 100 10.33 2.44 -1.58
N GLU A 101 10.38 3.76 -1.80
CA GLU A 101 9.19 4.61 -1.74
C GLU A 101 8.14 4.23 -2.79
N VAL A 102 8.57 3.89 -4.00
CA VAL A 102 7.65 3.45 -5.06
C VAL A 102 6.99 2.13 -4.68
N ARG A 103 7.76 1.17 -4.13
CA ARG A 103 7.17 -0.08 -3.62
C ARG A 103 6.17 0.18 -2.50
N LEU A 104 6.50 1.03 -1.54
CA LEU A 104 5.62 1.34 -0.41
C LEU A 104 4.31 1.98 -0.88
N ALA A 105 4.37 2.89 -1.85
CA ALA A 105 3.17 3.45 -2.44
C ALA A 105 2.33 2.41 -3.18
N ALA A 106 2.97 1.47 -3.88
CA ALA A 106 2.27 0.37 -4.53
C ALA A 106 1.59 -0.56 -3.52
N ILE A 107 2.24 -0.84 -2.39
CA ILE A 107 1.67 -1.63 -1.28
C ILE A 107 0.41 -0.93 -0.74
N VAL A 108 0.51 0.36 -0.43
CA VAL A 108 -0.62 1.17 0.04
C VAL A 108 -1.79 1.11 -0.93
N LEU A 109 -1.51 1.23 -2.22
CA LEU A 109 -2.53 1.15 -3.26
C LEU A 109 -3.20 -0.22 -3.31
N VAL A 110 -2.44 -1.31 -3.25
CA VAL A 110 -2.98 -2.67 -3.26
C VAL A 110 -3.86 -2.92 -2.03
N SER A 111 -3.45 -2.48 -0.85
CA SER A 111 -4.26 -2.59 0.38
C SER A 111 -5.56 -1.79 0.28
N GLU A 112 -5.53 -0.58 -0.27
CA GLU A 112 -6.73 0.24 -0.48
C GLU A 112 -7.69 -0.42 -1.48
N VAL A 113 -7.16 -0.98 -2.56
CA VAL A 113 -7.96 -1.68 -3.55
C VAL A 113 -8.63 -2.91 -2.94
N LEU A 114 -7.87 -3.72 -2.19
CA LEU A 114 -8.41 -4.87 -1.45
C LEU A 114 -9.56 -4.46 -0.55
N LYS A 115 -9.40 -3.37 0.21
CA LYS A 115 -10.46 -2.83 1.09
C LYS A 115 -11.76 -2.55 0.35
N ARG A 116 -11.69 -2.07 -0.90
CA ARG A 116 -12.86 -1.74 -1.73
C ARG A 116 -13.44 -2.96 -2.43
N THR A 117 -12.60 -3.91 -2.83
CA THR A 117 -13.04 -5.12 -3.52
C THR A 117 -13.44 -6.23 -2.56
N ASN A 118 -13.23 -6.08 -1.24
CA ASN A 118 -13.55 -7.13 -0.27
C ASN A 118 -15.05 -7.48 -0.22
N ALA A 119 -15.94 -6.66 -0.80
CA ALA A 119 -17.34 -7.05 -1.03
C ALA A 119 -17.50 -8.19 -2.06
N ASP A 120 -16.55 -8.33 -3.00
CA ASP A 120 -16.41 -9.48 -3.89
C ASP A 120 -15.26 -10.37 -3.35
N LEU A 121 -15.65 -11.32 -2.51
CA LEU A 121 -14.73 -12.26 -1.86
C LEU A 121 -13.96 -13.10 -2.88
N THR A 122 -14.53 -13.41 -4.05
CA THR A 122 -13.88 -14.25 -5.06
C THR A 122 -12.73 -13.53 -5.75
N LEU A 123 -12.92 -12.25 -6.09
CA LEU A 123 -11.85 -11.44 -6.68
C LEU A 123 -10.72 -11.19 -5.68
N SER A 124 -11.08 -10.85 -4.44
CA SER A 124 -10.13 -10.54 -3.39
C SER A 124 -9.30 -11.76 -3.00
N ALA A 125 -9.91 -12.94 -2.84
CA ALA A 125 -9.21 -14.19 -2.59
C ALA A 125 -8.20 -14.52 -3.71
N LYS A 126 -8.63 -14.46 -4.98
CA LYS A 126 -7.73 -14.71 -6.13
C LYS A 126 -6.53 -13.76 -6.16
N LEU A 127 -6.75 -12.48 -5.88
CA LEU A 127 -5.67 -11.49 -5.82
C LEU A 127 -4.68 -11.82 -4.69
N LEU A 128 -5.19 -12.12 -3.49
CA LEU A 128 -4.36 -12.45 -2.32
C LEU A 128 -3.53 -13.71 -2.58
N THR A 129 -4.13 -14.76 -3.14
CA THR A 129 -3.39 -15.99 -3.50
C THR A 129 -2.28 -15.70 -4.51
N LEU A 130 -2.54 -14.87 -5.53
CA LEU A 130 -1.51 -14.49 -6.51
C LEU A 130 -0.37 -13.68 -5.87
N LEU A 131 -0.70 -12.76 -4.97
CA LEU A 131 0.28 -11.95 -4.24
C LEU A 131 1.11 -12.83 -3.30
N SER A 132 0.49 -13.69 -2.51
CA SER A 132 1.22 -14.58 -1.61
C SER A 132 2.17 -15.50 -2.38
N LYS A 133 1.65 -16.23 -3.38
CA LYS A 133 2.46 -17.14 -4.20
C LYS A 133 3.66 -16.46 -4.84
N LYS A 134 3.51 -15.20 -5.25
CA LYS A 134 4.58 -14.43 -5.89
C LYS A 134 5.57 -13.86 -4.88
N TYR A 135 5.10 -13.30 -3.77
CA TYR A 135 5.92 -12.49 -2.87
C TYR A 135 6.39 -13.24 -1.63
N ALA A 136 5.53 -14.01 -0.96
CA ALA A 136 5.88 -14.74 0.26
C ALA A 136 6.95 -15.81 -0.02
N HIS A 137 6.80 -16.56 -1.12
CA HIS A 137 7.75 -17.59 -1.52
C HIS A 137 8.76 -17.12 -2.58
N GLY A 138 8.93 -15.80 -2.73
CA GLY A 138 9.86 -15.23 -3.70
C GLY A 138 11.32 -15.57 -3.37
N THR A 139 12.13 -15.93 -4.37
CA THR A 139 13.56 -16.27 -4.16
C THR A 139 14.39 -15.08 -3.69
N LYS A 140 14.00 -13.86 -4.09
CA LYS A 140 14.65 -12.62 -3.68
C LYS A 140 14.07 -12.12 -2.37
N TRP A 141 14.91 -11.82 -1.39
CA TRP A 141 14.50 -11.29 -0.09
C TRP A 141 13.61 -10.03 -0.20
N ARG A 142 13.84 -9.17 -1.20
CA ARG A 142 13.02 -7.97 -1.44
C ARG A 142 11.54 -8.29 -1.70
N MET A 143 11.26 -9.43 -2.33
CA MET A 143 9.89 -9.87 -2.59
C MET A 143 9.20 -10.29 -1.29
N ARG A 144 9.90 -11.06 -0.47
CA ARG A 144 9.41 -11.52 0.84
C ARG A 144 9.22 -10.36 1.82
N GLN A 145 10.15 -9.40 1.84
CA GLN A 145 9.96 -8.14 2.57
C GLN A 145 8.72 -7.38 2.10
N THR A 146 8.48 -7.33 0.79
CA THR A 146 7.30 -6.67 0.21
C THR A 146 6.02 -7.36 0.67
N PHE A 147 6.01 -8.69 0.78
CA PHE A 147 4.89 -9.43 1.36
C PHE A 147 4.62 -9.04 2.82
N VAL A 148 5.64 -9.03 3.67
CA VAL A 148 5.49 -8.64 5.09
C VAL A 148 4.93 -7.22 5.23
N LEU A 149 5.44 -6.27 4.44
CA LEU A 149 4.94 -4.90 4.42
C LEU A 149 3.51 -4.81 3.89
N LEU A 150 3.13 -5.64 2.91
CA LEU A 150 1.76 -5.74 2.43
C LEU A 150 0.81 -6.25 3.52
N CYS A 151 1.17 -7.32 4.23
CA CYS A 151 0.41 -7.82 5.37
C CYS A 151 0.21 -6.75 6.44
N THR A 152 1.29 -6.03 6.78
CA THR A 152 1.27 -4.92 7.74
C THR A 152 0.29 -3.84 7.30
N GLU A 153 0.32 -3.43 6.02
CA GLU A 153 -0.55 -2.37 5.52
C GLU A 153 -2.01 -2.81 5.38
N ILE A 154 -2.27 -4.09 5.06
CA ILE A 154 -3.62 -4.68 5.06
C ILE A 154 -4.23 -4.62 6.46
N LEU A 155 -3.49 -5.07 7.48
CA LEU A 155 -3.94 -5.08 8.87
C LEU A 155 -4.14 -3.67 9.41
N LYS A 156 -3.15 -2.79 9.21
CA LYS A 156 -3.20 -1.38 9.64
C LYS A 156 -4.39 -0.62 9.05
N ARG A 157 -4.78 -0.92 7.82
CA ARG A 157 -5.91 -0.27 7.14
C ARG A 157 -7.23 -0.99 7.32
N GLU A 158 -7.24 -2.14 7.98
CA GLU A 158 -8.42 -3.01 8.07
C GLU A 158 -8.99 -3.29 6.67
N ALA A 159 -8.11 -3.64 5.73
CA ALA A 159 -8.48 -3.93 4.35
C ALA A 159 -9.15 -5.31 4.21
N LEU A 160 -8.91 -6.21 5.16
CA LEU A 160 -9.57 -7.50 5.31
C LEU A 160 -10.04 -7.65 6.76
N SER A 161 -11.08 -8.44 6.97
CA SER A 161 -11.43 -8.84 8.33
C SER A 161 -10.32 -9.73 8.91
N PRO A 162 -10.11 -9.74 10.24
CA PRO A 162 -9.15 -10.65 10.87
C PRO A 162 -9.38 -12.12 10.52
N GLN A 163 -10.66 -12.52 10.37
CA GLN A 163 -11.08 -13.86 9.96
C GLN A 163 -10.61 -14.19 8.54
N ASP A 164 -10.84 -13.28 7.59
CA ASP A 164 -10.45 -13.50 6.20
C ASP A 164 -8.92 -13.51 6.04
N PHE A 165 -8.22 -12.65 6.78
CA PHE A 165 -6.76 -12.62 6.81
C PHE A 165 -6.16 -13.91 7.37
N ALA A 166 -6.79 -14.49 8.40
CA ALA A 166 -6.38 -15.76 9.00
C ALA A 166 -6.87 -17.00 8.24
N SER A 167 -7.80 -16.84 7.30
CA SER A 167 -8.44 -17.95 6.61
C SER A 167 -7.44 -18.78 5.80
N ALA A 168 -7.70 -20.08 5.72
CA ALA A 168 -6.91 -20.99 4.90
C ALA A 168 -7.00 -20.68 3.40
N GLU A 169 -8.08 -20.02 2.95
CA GLU A 169 -8.27 -19.65 1.55
C GLU A 169 -7.28 -18.55 1.12
N THR A 170 -7.04 -17.56 1.97
CA THR A 170 -6.09 -16.48 1.65
C THR A 170 -4.65 -16.89 1.91
N GLY A 171 -4.40 -17.75 2.91
CA GLY A 171 -3.07 -18.20 3.32
C GLY A 171 -2.20 -17.11 3.96
N MET A 172 -2.69 -15.87 4.05
CA MET A 172 -1.91 -14.68 4.37
C MET A 172 -1.22 -14.77 5.73
N LEU A 173 -1.96 -15.17 6.78
CA LEU A 173 -1.39 -15.36 8.11
C LEU A 173 -0.36 -16.49 8.13
N SER A 174 -0.66 -17.63 7.51
CA SER A 174 0.24 -18.78 7.47
C SER A 174 1.57 -18.41 6.81
N ASP A 175 1.51 -17.79 5.63
CA ASP A 175 2.70 -17.40 4.87
C ASP A 175 3.51 -16.31 5.59
N LEU A 176 2.84 -15.40 6.32
CA LEU A 176 3.51 -14.41 7.16
C LEU A 176 4.28 -15.06 8.32
N LEU A 177 3.69 -16.06 8.99
CA LEU A 177 4.35 -16.76 10.08
C LEU A 177 5.46 -17.69 9.58
N GLU A 178 5.34 -18.25 8.38
CA GLU A 178 6.43 -19.03 7.76
C GLU A 178 7.68 -18.16 7.52
N LEU A 179 7.48 -16.92 7.07
CA LEU A 179 8.57 -15.94 6.93
C LEU A 179 9.26 -15.59 8.25
N SER A 180 8.71 -16.01 9.40
CA SER A 180 9.40 -15.81 10.67
C SER A 180 10.76 -16.53 10.74
N TRP A 181 10.95 -17.57 9.92
CA TRP A 181 12.19 -18.33 9.79
C TRP A 181 13.16 -17.79 8.75
N ASP A 182 12.88 -16.63 8.13
CA ASP A 182 13.69 -16.13 7.03
C ASP A 182 15.15 -15.87 7.45
N PRO A 183 16.15 -16.27 6.64
CA PRO A 183 17.56 -16.01 6.96
C PRO A 183 17.88 -14.51 7.05
N VAL A 184 17.12 -13.64 6.37
CA VAL A 184 17.35 -12.20 6.31
C VAL A 184 16.69 -11.48 7.48
N VAL A 185 17.52 -10.78 8.25
CA VAL A 185 17.14 -10.04 9.47
C VAL A 185 15.99 -9.07 9.24
N ASN A 186 16.06 -8.28 8.17
CA ASN A 186 15.03 -7.29 7.85
C ASN A 186 13.64 -7.90 7.62
N ILE A 187 13.57 -9.17 7.18
CA ILE A 187 12.29 -9.87 7.02
C ILE A 187 11.77 -10.27 8.39
N ARG A 188 12.60 -10.93 9.21
CA ARG A 188 12.23 -11.33 10.58
C ARG A 188 11.80 -10.14 11.45
N LEU A 189 12.55 -9.03 11.37
CA LEU A 189 12.21 -7.78 12.05
C LEU A 189 10.85 -7.22 11.59
N GLY A 190 10.56 -7.31 10.29
CA GLY A 190 9.26 -6.92 9.75
C GLY A 190 8.12 -7.78 10.29
N VAL A 191 8.31 -9.10 10.32
CA VAL A 191 7.33 -10.05 10.87
C VAL A 191 7.10 -9.78 12.36
N ALA A 192 8.17 -9.62 13.14
CA ALA A 192 8.10 -9.26 14.57
C ALA A 192 7.24 -8.00 14.77
N ASN A 193 7.58 -6.91 14.08
CA ASN A 193 6.82 -5.66 14.16
C ASN A 193 5.35 -5.84 13.76
N CYS A 194 5.06 -6.63 12.72
CA CYS A 194 3.70 -6.90 12.28
C CYS A 194 2.89 -7.64 13.36
N ILE A 195 3.48 -8.68 13.97
CA ILE A 195 2.84 -9.44 15.04
C ILE A 195 2.55 -8.51 16.23
N VAL A 196 3.57 -7.81 16.72
CA VAL A 196 3.50 -6.99 17.93
C VAL A 196 2.54 -5.82 17.79
N LYS A 197 2.51 -5.16 16.63
CA LYS A 197 1.73 -3.94 16.44
C LYS A 197 0.29 -4.17 15.97
N HIS A 198 -0.02 -5.33 15.41
CA HIS A 198 -1.29 -5.55 14.72
C HIS A 198 -1.99 -6.87 15.05
N LEU A 199 -1.25 -7.93 15.35
CA LEU A 199 -1.87 -9.24 15.61
C LEU A 199 -2.18 -9.40 17.10
N ILE A 200 -1.20 -9.22 17.99
CA ILE A 200 -1.41 -9.39 19.44
C ILE A 200 -2.30 -8.29 20.04
N THR A 201 -2.43 -7.15 19.36
CA THR A 201 -3.30 -6.05 19.77
C THR A 201 -4.75 -6.25 19.33
N ASN A 202 -5.07 -7.35 18.65
CA ASN A 202 -6.37 -7.60 18.08
C ASN A 202 -6.98 -8.87 18.69
N ASP A 203 -8.14 -8.70 19.30
CA ASP A 203 -8.83 -9.74 20.09
C ASP A 203 -9.06 -11.03 19.32
N TYR A 204 -9.32 -10.95 18.01
CA TYR A 204 -9.56 -12.14 17.20
C TYR A 204 -8.32 -13.04 17.13
N PHE A 205 -7.15 -12.47 16.86
CA PHE A 205 -5.91 -13.23 16.74
C PHE A 205 -5.45 -13.76 18.10
N VAL A 206 -5.61 -12.97 19.16
CA VAL A 206 -5.35 -13.44 20.54
C VAL A 206 -6.30 -14.57 20.93
N SER A 207 -7.57 -14.54 20.51
CA SER A 207 -8.52 -15.60 20.87
C SER A 207 -8.32 -16.90 20.08
N ASN A 208 -7.81 -16.82 18.83
CA ASN A 208 -7.83 -17.96 17.91
C ASN A 208 -6.44 -18.45 17.47
N HIS A 209 -5.41 -17.61 17.59
CA HIS A 209 -4.08 -17.88 17.03
C HIS A 209 -2.92 -17.58 18.00
N LEU A 210 -3.22 -17.33 19.29
CA LEU A 210 -2.21 -16.95 20.27
C LEU A 210 -1.07 -17.96 20.38
N ASP A 211 -1.35 -19.27 20.38
CA ASP A 211 -0.31 -20.30 20.49
C ASP A 211 0.73 -20.19 19.38
N ALA A 212 0.27 -19.98 18.13
CA ALA A 212 1.14 -19.84 16.98
C ALA A 212 1.96 -18.53 17.04
N LEU A 213 1.34 -17.42 17.49
CA LEU A 213 2.00 -16.13 17.64
C LEU A 213 3.05 -16.16 18.75
N SER A 214 2.69 -16.71 19.91
CA SER A 214 3.57 -16.85 21.08
C SER A 214 4.78 -17.73 20.77
N GLU A 215 4.63 -18.80 19.99
CA GLU A 215 5.77 -19.61 19.59
C GLU A 215 6.73 -18.85 18.65
N VAL A 216 6.24 -17.93 17.82
CA VAL A 216 7.09 -17.03 17.04
C VAL A 216 7.78 -16.00 17.93
N LEU A 217 7.05 -15.37 18.86
CA LEU A 217 7.61 -14.36 19.76
C LEU A 217 8.69 -14.95 20.67
N ARG A 218 8.45 -16.09 21.29
CA ARG A 218 9.42 -16.82 22.14
C ARG A 218 10.71 -17.15 21.37
N ARG A 219 10.59 -17.51 20.10
CA ARG A 219 11.75 -17.76 19.24
C ARG A 219 12.52 -16.48 18.96
N TYR A 220 11.83 -15.36 18.79
CA TYR A 220 12.45 -14.06 18.56
C TYR A 220 13.13 -13.48 19.79
N GLU A 221 12.70 -13.82 21.00
CA GLU A 221 13.45 -13.49 22.23
C GLU A 221 14.87 -14.08 22.21
N ALA A 222 15.03 -15.25 21.60
CA ALA A 222 16.31 -15.93 21.43
C ALA A 222 16.94 -15.71 20.03
N ASP A 223 16.45 -14.75 19.22
CA ASP A 223 17.01 -14.50 17.89
C ASP A 223 18.48 -14.06 18.01
N LYS A 224 19.31 -14.46 17.04
CA LYS A 224 20.72 -14.06 16.99
C LYS A 224 20.88 -12.54 16.91
N GLU A 225 19.95 -11.86 16.24
CA GLU A 225 20.01 -10.42 15.98
C GLU A 225 19.37 -9.61 17.09
N ARG A 226 20.09 -8.61 17.58
CA ARG A 226 19.61 -7.74 18.68
C ARG A 226 18.32 -7.02 18.33
N ASP A 227 18.22 -6.47 17.12
CA ASP A 227 17.05 -5.68 16.72
C ASP A 227 15.78 -6.52 16.68
N VAL A 228 15.88 -7.80 16.30
CA VAL A 228 14.75 -8.74 16.33
C VAL A 228 14.32 -9.03 17.77
N ARG A 229 15.28 -9.27 18.68
CA ARG A 229 15.00 -9.45 20.11
C ARG A 229 14.32 -8.23 20.72
N MET A 230 14.83 -7.03 20.42
CA MET A 230 14.26 -5.77 20.93
C MET A 230 12.85 -5.50 20.40
N ALA A 231 12.53 -5.98 19.19
CA ALA A 231 11.21 -5.76 18.60
C ALA A 231 10.08 -6.54 19.28
N VAL A 232 10.39 -7.60 20.04
CA VAL A 232 9.42 -8.45 20.74
C VAL A 232 9.43 -8.27 22.26
N VAL A 233 10.29 -7.42 22.80
CA VAL A 233 10.53 -7.33 24.25
C VAL A 233 9.30 -6.88 25.05
N ASP A 234 8.45 -6.04 24.44
CA ASP A 234 7.23 -5.50 25.08
C ASP A 234 5.98 -6.33 24.74
N ALA A 235 6.15 -7.42 23.98
CA ALA A 235 5.06 -8.22 23.43
C ALA A 235 4.76 -9.50 24.20
N VAL A 236 5.68 -9.90 25.09
CA VAL A 236 5.63 -11.12 25.91
C VAL A 236 5.36 -10.76 27.35
#